data_AF-A0A956KTS4-F1
#
_entry.id   AF-A0A956KTS4-F1
#
_cell.length_a   1.000
_cell.length_b   1.000
_cell.length_c   1.000
_cell.angle_alpha   90.00
_cell.angle_beta   90.00
_cell.angle_gamma   90.00
#
_symmetry.space_group_name_H-M   'P 1'
#
loop_
_entity.id
_entity.type
_entity.pdbx_description
1 polymer ?
#
loop_
_entity_poly.entity_id
_entity_poly.type
_entity_poly.pdbx_seq_one_letter_code
_entity_poly.pdbx_strand_id
1 'polypeptide(L)'
;MSALQSPVFRLASLALAAGLGVIVGACAHSDFRIEKVCKDYCARLVDCNDNTDFDDCVDNCVDTASDCDTDKDVEQALDTLEQCASEACNNVFGCSVDAWLECAI
;
A
#
# COMPACT_ATOMS: atom_id res chain seq x y z
N MET A 1 -40.98 29.09 32.67
CA MET A 1 -39.94 28.81 31.66
C MET A 1 -40.51 27.72 30.79
N SER A 2 -40.72 28.02 29.51
CA SER A 2 -41.54 27.28 28.57
C SER A 2 -41.12 25.82 28.40
N ALA A 3 -42.14 24.98 28.24
CA ALA A 3 -42.09 23.56 27.85
C ALA A 3 -41.59 23.37 26.42
N LEU A 4 -41.02 22.19 26.14
CA LEU A 4 -40.92 21.41 24.88
C LEU A 4 -39.76 20.41 25.11
N GLN A 5 -39.85 19.09 24.96
CA GLN A 5 -40.84 18.24 24.33
C GLN A 5 -40.50 16.80 24.76
N SER A 6 -41.50 16.06 25.26
CA SER A 6 -41.41 14.64 25.57
C SER A 6 -41.37 13.78 24.27
N PRO A 7 -41.70 12.48 24.33
CA PRO A 7 -40.86 11.31 24.61
C PRO A 7 -40.85 10.38 23.37
N VAL A 8 -40.45 9.12 23.54
CA VAL A 8 -40.66 8.00 22.58
C VAL A 8 -39.65 7.92 21.43
N PHE A 9 -38.55 7.19 21.66
CA PHE A 9 -38.30 6.01 20.81
C PHE A 9 -37.69 4.92 21.69
N ARG A 10 -38.53 3.92 21.98
CA ARG A 10 -38.13 2.62 22.51
C ARG A 10 -37.32 1.87 21.44
N LEU A 11 -36.62 0.84 21.90
CA LEU A 11 -35.99 -0.25 21.10
C LEU A 11 -34.65 0.20 20.46
N ALA A 12 -33.55 -0.54 20.53
CA ALA A 12 -33.40 -1.97 20.74
C ALA A 12 -31.99 -2.26 21.30
N SER A 13 -31.94 -3.26 22.17
CA SER A 13 -30.75 -4.08 22.39
C SER A 13 -30.38 -4.79 21.09
N LEU A 14 -29.08 -4.83 20.75
CA LEU A 14 -28.36 -5.52 19.65
C LEU A 14 -27.44 -4.47 19.00
N ALA A 15 -26.13 -4.63 18.89
CA ALA A 15 -25.39 -5.85 18.59
C ALA A 15 -23.93 -5.70 19.02
N LEU A 16 -23.27 -6.86 19.12
CA LEU A 16 -21.83 -7.10 19.14
C LEU A 16 -20.96 -5.84 19.00
N ALA A 17 -20.30 -5.45 20.09
CA ALA A 17 -19.00 -4.80 19.99
C ALA A 17 -18.02 -5.86 19.45
N ALA A 18 -18.03 -6.07 18.14
CA ALA A 18 -16.90 -6.63 17.44
C ALA A 18 -15.71 -5.75 17.85
N GLY A 19 -14.72 -6.36 18.49
CA GLY A 19 -13.50 -5.69 18.88
C GLY A 19 -12.90 -5.05 17.64
N LEU A 20 -13.13 -3.75 17.49
CA LEU A 20 -12.28 -2.89 16.70
C LEU A 20 -10.98 -2.84 17.50
N GLY A 21 -10.11 -3.82 17.21
CA GLY A 21 -8.71 -3.77 17.54
C GLY A 21 -8.12 -2.58 16.79
N VAL A 22 -8.35 -1.39 17.32
CA VAL A 22 -7.61 -0.19 16.96
C VAL A 22 -6.27 -0.32 17.67
N ILE A 23 -5.37 -1.10 17.08
CA ILE A 23 -3.96 -0.92 17.37
C ILE A 23 -3.55 0.26 16.49
N VAL A 24 -3.61 1.45 17.08
CA VAL A 24 -3.00 2.66 16.54
C VAL A 24 -1.50 2.38 16.44
N GLY A 25 -1.06 1.87 15.31
CA GLY A 25 0.34 1.76 14.92
C GLY A 25 0.54 2.65 13.69
N ALA A 26 1.51 3.55 13.75
CA ALA A 26 1.92 4.41 12.65
C ALA A 26 2.53 3.65 11.45
N CYS A 27 2.30 2.33 11.34
CA CYS A 27 2.89 1.44 10.34
C CYS A 27 1.91 1.09 9.19
N ALA A 28 0.60 1.31 9.36
CA ALA A 28 -0.39 0.92 8.34
C ALA A 28 -0.45 1.85 7.11
N HIS A 29 0.21 3.01 7.14
CA HIS A 29 0.21 3.94 6.02
C HIS A 29 1.19 3.51 4.91
N SER A 30 2.34 2.97 5.31
CA SER A 30 3.39 2.50 4.41
C SER A 30 2.96 1.22 3.71
N ASP A 31 2.42 0.24 4.43
CA ASP A 31 1.98 -1.05 3.86
C ASP A 31 0.98 -0.90 2.71
N PHE A 32 -0.05 -0.05 2.89
CA PHE A 32 -1.04 0.18 1.84
C PHE A 32 -0.45 0.86 0.61
N ARG A 33 0.51 1.78 0.81
CA ARG A 33 1.18 2.48 -0.27
C ARG A 33 2.13 1.55 -1.03
N ILE A 34 2.93 0.75 -0.31
CA ILE A 34 3.84 -0.26 -0.88
C ILE A 34 3.04 -1.19 -1.78
N GLU A 35 1.98 -1.81 -1.24
CA GLU A 35 1.17 -2.77 -2.00
C GLU A 35 0.58 -2.15 -3.26
N LYS A 36 0.08 -0.90 -3.17
CA LYS A 36 -0.46 -0.19 -4.33
C LYS A 36 0.60 0.09 -5.40
N VAL A 37 1.73 0.68 -5.01
CA VAL A 37 2.81 1.05 -5.94
C VAL A 37 3.41 -0.19 -6.60
N CYS A 38 3.61 -1.27 -5.82
CA CYS A 38 4.06 -2.56 -6.33
C CYS A 38 3.09 -3.13 -7.37
N LYS A 39 1.77 -3.08 -7.12
CA LYS A 39 0.76 -3.50 -8.11
C LYS A 39 0.79 -2.66 -9.38
N ASP A 40 0.90 -1.35 -9.27
CA ASP A 40 0.94 -0.46 -10.43
C ASP A 40 2.21 -0.71 -11.28
N TYR A 41 3.36 -0.87 -10.64
CA TYR A 41 4.62 -1.23 -11.30
C TYR A 41 4.55 -2.63 -11.95
N CYS A 42 4.09 -3.64 -11.21
CA CYS A 42 4.03 -5.02 -11.71
C CYS A 42 3.00 -5.17 -12.84
N ALA A 43 1.88 -4.45 -12.78
CA ALA A 43 0.92 -4.41 -13.88
C ALA A 43 1.60 -3.86 -15.15
N ARG A 44 2.39 -2.78 -15.00
CA ARG A 44 3.17 -2.22 -16.11
C ARG A 44 4.23 -3.21 -16.61
N LEU A 45 4.94 -3.88 -15.71
CA LEU A 45 6.00 -4.82 -16.05
C LEU A 45 5.44 -6.01 -16.82
N VAL A 46 4.30 -6.57 -16.40
CA VAL A 46 3.59 -7.65 -17.10
C VAL A 46 3.13 -7.20 -18.48
N ASP A 47 2.56 -5.99 -18.60
CA ASP A 47 2.19 -5.40 -19.89
C ASP A 47 3.38 -5.26 -20.86
N CYS A 48 4.59 -5.10 -20.30
CA CYS A 48 5.82 -4.91 -21.02
C CYS A 48 6.63 -6.20 -21.25
N ASN A 49 6.36 -7.25 -20.47
CA ASN A 49 7.07 -8.54 -20.50
C ASN A 49 6.12 -9.69 -20.15
N ASP A 50 5.67 -10.44 -21.16
CA ASP A 50 4.75 -11.57 -21.03
C ASP A 50 5.27 -12.74 -20.17
N ASN A 51 6.56 -12.73 -19.80
CA ASN A 51 7.17 -13.77 -18.95
C ASN A 51 7.19 -13.42 -17.45
N THR A 52 6.68 -12.26 -17.07
CA THR A 52 6.56 -11.87 -15.65
C THR A 52 5.23 -12.37 -15.11
N ASP A 53 5.25 -13.08 -13.97
CA ASP A 53 4.04 -13.36 -13.20
C ASP A 53 3.70 -12.15 -12.32
N PHE A 54 2.43 -11.72 -12.36
CA PHE A 54 2.00 -10.52 -11.63
C PHE A 54 2.10 -10.70 -10.12
N ASP A 55 1.63 -11.84 -9.61
CA ASP A 55 1.56 -12.08 -8.17
C ASP A 55 2.99 -12.27 -7.61
N ASP A 56 3.83 -13.05 -8.28
CA ASP A 56 5.25 -13.21 -7.89
C ASP A 56 6.00 -11.86 -7.92
N CYS A 57 5.68 -10.98 -8.86
CA CYS A 57 6.27 -9.64 -8.94
C CYS A 57 5.86 -8.77 -7.75
N VAL A 58 4.55 -8.76 -7.40
CA VAL A 58 4.04 -7.96 -6.30
C VAL A 58 4.61 -8.45 -4.97
N ASP A 59 4.64 -9.76 -4.75
CA ASP A 59 5.19 -10.35 -3.52
C ASP A 59 6.68 -10.01 -3.36
N ASN A 60 7.49 -10.18 -4.41
CA ASN A 60 8.92 -9.80 -4.35
C ASN A 60 9.12 -8.29 -4.10
N CYS A 61 8.26 -7.44 -4.67
CA CYS A 61 8.33 -6.00 -4.48
C CYS A 61 8.00 -5.60 -3.03
N VAL A 62 6.97 -6.21 -2.43
CA VAL A 62 6.58 -5.98 -1.03
C VAL A 62 7.64 -6.52 -0.07
N ASP A 63 8.19 -7.70 -0.35
CA ASP A 63 9.27 -8.30 0.45
C ASP A 63 10.53 -7.41 0.41
N THR A 64 10.90 -6.91 -0.77
CA THR A 64 12.04 -5.98 -0.90
C THR A 64 11.81 -4.69 -0.12
N ALA A 65 10.60 -4.14 -0.15
CA ALA A 65 10.25 -2.98 0.66
C ALA A 65 10.35 -3.24 2.16
N SER A 66 10.00 -4.46 2.59
CA SER A 66 10.05 -4.89 4.00
C SER A 66 11.48 -5.13 4.49
N ASP A 67 12.40 -5.42 3.56
CA ASP A 67 13.82 -5.66 3.84
C ASP A 67 14.66 -4.35 3.91
N CYS A 68 14.09 -3.20 3.55
CA CYS A 68 14.78 -1.90 3.65
C CYS A 68 14.97 -1.48 5.13
N ASP A 69 16.15 -0.94 5.46
CA ASP A 69 16.52 -0.57 6.83
C ASP A 69 15.76 0.65 7.39
N THR A 70 15.26 1.55 6.53
CA THR A 70 14.53 2.74 6.97
C THR A 70 13.28 3.05 6.15
N ASP A 71 12.23 3.53 6.83
CA ASP A 71 10.98 4.00 6.20
C ASP A 71 11.23 5.07 5.12
N LYS A 72 12.29 5.88 5.28
CA LYS A 72 12.64 6.93 4.33
C LYS A 72 13.11 6.35 3.00
N ASP A 73 13.94 5.32 3.05
CA ASP A 73 14.50 4.69 1.85
C ASP A 73 13.40 3.93 1.11
N VAL A 74 12.48 3.29 1.85
CA VAL A 74 11.25 2.73 1.29
C VAL A 74 10.43 3.80 0.56
N GLU A 75 10.10 4.91 1.22
CA GLU A 75 9.27 5.95 0.61
C GLU A 75 9.90 6.53 -0.67
N GLN A 76 11.23 6.67 -0.70
CA GLN A 76 11.99 7.16 -1.86
C GLN A 76 12.06 6.12 -2.99
N ALA A 77 12.19 4.84 -2.65
CA ALA A 77 12.09 3.73 -3.59
C ALA A 77 10.68 3.66 -4.22
N LEU A 78 9.62 3.81 -3.43
CA LEU A 78 8.25 3.83 -3.90
C LEU A 78 7.97 5.02 -4.84
N ASP A 79 8.46 6.22 -4.52
CA ASP A 79 8.37 7.39 -5.40
C ASP A 79 9.03 7.14 -6.77
N THR A 80 10.14 6.39 -6.77
CA THR A 80 10.85 6.02 -7.99
C THR A 80 10.08 4.96 -8.78
N LEU A 81 9.60 3.90 -8.11
CA LEU A 81 8.75 2.86 -8.72
C LEU A 81 7.48 3.41 -9.35
N GLU A 82 6.83 4.37 -8.71
CA GLU A 82 5.62 5.01 -9.24
C GLU A 82 5.91 5.75 -10.56
N GLN A 83 7.10 6.35 -10.70
CA GLN A 83 7.59 6.91 -11.96
C GLN A 83 7.92 5.82 -12.97
N CYS A 84 8.54 4.71 -12.55
CA CYS A 84 8.85 3.57 -13.41
C CYS A 84 7.60 2.95 -14.04
N ALA A 85 6.50 2.87 -13.28
CA ALA A 85 5.20 2.40 -13.79
C ALA A 85 4.66 3.25 -14.95
N SER A 86 5.14 4.50 -15.08
CA SER A 86 4.78 5.43 -16.16
C SER A 86 5.79 5.44 -17.32
N GLU A 87 6.91 4.72 -17.22
CA GLU A 87 7.96 4.71 -18.25
C GLU A 87 7.64 3.78 -19.45
N ALA A 88 8.44 3.94 -20.51
CA ALA A 88 8.41 3.04 -21.67
C ALA A 88 8.97 1.66 -21.29
N CYS A 89 8.42 0.58 -21.87
CA CYS A 89 8.73 -0.80 -21.51
C CYS A 89 10.22 -1.17 -21.44
N ASN A 90 11.07 -0.59 -22.29
CA ASN A 90 12.52 -0.84 -22.26
C ASN A 90 13.23 -0.29 -21.01
N ASN A 91 12.61 0.64 -20.29
CA ASN A 91 13.19 1.30 -19.12
C ASN A 91 12.58 0.82 -17.80
N VAL A 92 11.37 0.24 -17.82
CA VAL A 92 10.63 -0.19 -16.61
C VAL A 92 11.47 -1.11 -15.72
N PHE A 93 12.14 -2.11 -16.30
CA PHE A 93 12.96 -3.06 -15.54
C PHE A 93 14.21 -2.40 -14.93
N GLY A 94 14.92 -1.55 -15.70
CA GLY A 94 16.10 -0.84 -15.20
C GLY A 94 15.74 0.14 -14.08
N CYS A 95 14.66 0.88 -14.27
CA CYS A 95 14.17 1.88 -13.34
C CYS A 95 13.84 1.28 -11.96
N SER A 96 13.26 0.07 -11.89
CA SER A 96 13.00 -0.59 -10.60
C SER A 96 14.26 -1.05 -9.87
N VAL A 97 15.35 -1.35 -10.58
CA VAL A 97 16.63 -1.70 -9.95
C VAL A 97 17.23 -0.46 -9.27
N ASP A 98 17.14 0.70 -9.92
CA ASP A 98 17.56 1.98 -9.34
C ASP A 98 16.67 2.36 -8.13
N ALA A 99 15.37 2.05 -8.17
CA ALA A 99 14.45 2.33 -7.06
C ALA A 99 14.85 1.60 -5.77
N TRP A 100 15.25 0.33 -5.85
CA TRP A 100 15.62 -0.47 -4.68
C TRP A 100 17.11 -0.41 -4.33
N LEU A 101 17.92 0.29 -5.14
CA LEU A 101 19.36 0.40 -4.90
C LEU A 101 19.67 1.01 -3.53
N GLU A 102 18.84 1.97 -3.09
CA GLU A 102 18.96 2.62 -1.78
C GLU A 102 18.59 1.70 -0.61
N CYS A 103 17.84 0.62 -0.84
CA CYS A 103 17.53 -0.39 0.18
C CYS A 103 18.58 -1.49 0.31
N ALA A 104 19.47 -1.65 -0.67
CA ALA A 104 20.51 -2.68 -0.69
C ALA A 104 21.85 -2.22 -0.09
N ILE A 105 21.97 -0.93 0.29
CA ILE A 105 23.21 -0.26 0.75
C ILE A 105 23.08 0.09 2.22
#